data_AF-A0A2K9PLN2-F1
#
_entry.id   AF-A0A2K9PLN2-F1
#
_cell.length_a   1.000
_cell.length_b   1.000
_cell.length_c   1.000
_cell.angle_alpha   90.00
_cell.angle_beta   90.00
_cell.angle_gamma   90.00
#
_symmetry.space_group_name_H-M   'P 1'
#
loop_
_entity.id
_entity.type
_entity.pdbx_description
1 polymer ?
#
loop_
_entity_poly.entity_id
_entity_poly.type
_entity_poly.pdbx_seq_one_letter_code
_entity_poly.pdbx_strand_id
1 'polypeptide(L)'
;MVLREPIKIKDKAILKIVFEIYYKALLHYGIRFLHSEQESKDVVQEVFIKLWNKKLEFTNELTLRSYLYTSVKNKCLNKLEQQKVKDNYRKDTMLIENDISRSNQAIYKEEITRQLDAAISQLSSRKRDIIKLSLKGLSNDVIATRLNIKLQTVKTIKSQAYEAIRTYFSNTN
;
A
#
# COMPACT_ATOMS: atom_id res chain seq x y z
N MET A 1 13.76 1.26 10.10
CA MET A 1 13.45 1.98 11.35
C MET A 1 11.99 1.72 11.67
N VAL A 2 11.71 1.12 12.83
CA VAL A 2 10.36 0.69 13.23
C VAL A 2 9.65 1.87 13.90
N LEU A 3 8.37 2.13 13.55
CA LEU A 3 7.55 3.12 14.24
C LEU A 3 7.34 2.66 15.69
N ARG A 4 7.81 3.45 16.67
CA ARG A 4 7.60 3.15 18.09
C ARG A 4 6.20 3.59 18.50
N GLU A 5 5.48 2.72 19.20
CA GLU A 5 4.14 2.98 19.68
C GLU A 5 4.17 3.68 21.06
N PRO A 6 3.25 4.62 21.34
CA PRO A 6 2.24 5.19 20.44
C PRO A 6 2.85 6.13 19.39
N ILE A 7 2.29 6.12 18.18
CA ILE A 7 2.80 6.92 17.07
C ILE A 7 2.26 8.34 17.18
N LYS A 8 3.13 9.26 17.58
CA LYS A 8 2.80 10.67 17.74
C LYS A 8 3.26 11.46 16.53
N ILE A 9 2.32 12.02 15.76
CA ILE A 9 2.65 12.93 14.66
C ILE A 9 2.92 14.34 15.23
N LYS A 10 4.00 14.45 16.01
CA LYS A 10 4.47 15.71 16.62
C LYS A 10 5.85 16.12 16.12
N ASP A 11 6.60 15.17 15.57
CA ASP A 11 7.93 15.36 15.02
C ASP A 11 7.91 15.21 13.49
N LYS A 12 8.59 16.11 12.79
CA LYS A 12 8.80 16.03 11.34
C LYS A 12 9.48 14.73 10.95
N ALA A 13 10.35 14.16 11.80
CA ALA A 13 10.99 12.89 11.55
C ALA A 13 9.97 11.74 11.46
N ILE A 14 9.01 11.69 12.38
CA ILE A 14 7.95 10.68 12.38
C ILE A 14 7.04 10.87 11.17
N LEU A 15 6.62 12.10 10.87
CA LEU A 15 5.81 12.39 9.69
C LEU A 15 6.52 11.93 8.40
N LYS A 16 7.83 12.21 8.27
CA LYS A 16 8.63 11.79 7.12
C LYS A 16 8.65 10.28 6.97
N ILE A 17 8.85 9.53 8.07
CA ILE A 17 8.82 8.06 8.05
C ILE A 17 7.45 7.56 7.60
N VAL A 18 6.36 8.08 8.17
CA VAL A 18 5.00 7.70 7.76
C VAL A 18 4.76 8.02 6.29
N PHE A 19 5.24 9.17 5.81
CA PHE A 19 5.15 9.54 4.41
C PHE A 19 5.89 8.56 3.50
N GLU A 20 7.16 8.28 3.78
CA GLU A 20 7.98 7.33 3.00
C GLU A 20 7.36 5.91 2.97
N ILE A 21 6.77 5.50 4.09
CA ILE A 21 6.12 4.20 4.25
C ILE A 21 4.81 4.12 3.46
N TYR A 22 3.93 5.12 3.54
CA TYR A 22 2.55 4.99 3.02
C TYR A 22 2.28 5.74 1.71
N TYR A 23 3.12 6.69 1.30
CA TYR A 23 2.83 7.56 0.16
C TYR A 23 2.49 6.81 -1.13
N LYS A 24 3.34 5.86 -1.56
CA LYS A 24 3.14 5.12 -2.81
C LYS A 24 1.86 4.29 -2.79
N ALA A 25 1.59 3.65 -1.65
CA ALA A 25 0.43 2.83 -1.39
C ALA A 25 -0.87 3.67 -1.48
N LEU A 26 -0.91 4.77 -0.73
CA LEU A 26 -2.03 5.71 -0.74
C LEU A 26 -2.24 6.38 -2.10
N LEU A 27 -1.16 6.65 -2.84
CA LEU A 27 -1.24 7.19 -4.20
C LEU A 27 -1.91 6.20 -5.15
N HIS A 28 -1.45 4.94 -5.18
CA HIS A 28 -2.10 3.91 -5.98
C HIS A 28 -3.55 3.68 -5.57
N TYR A 29 -3.84 3.73 -4.27
CA TYR A 29 -5.20 3.62 -3.76
C TYR A 29 -6.09 4.75 -4.27
N GLY A 30 -5.62 6.01 -4.22
CA GLY A 30 -6.33 7.18 -4.77
C GLY A 30 -6.57 7.10 -6.28
N ILE A 31 -5.59 6.62 -7.05
CA ILE A 31 -5.70 6.48 -8.52
C ILE A 31 -6.85 5.55 -8.91
N ARG A 32 -7.18 4.56 -8.09
CA ARG A 32 -8.31 3.64 -8.35
C ARG A 32 -9.67 4.34 -8.28
N PHE A 33 -9.76 5.52 -7.66
CA PHE A 33 -10.98 6.32 -7.58
C PHE A 33 -10.96 7.46 -8.61
N LEU A 34 -9.86 8.20 -8.69
CA LEU A 34 -9.79 9.44 -9.47
C LEU A 34 -9.33 9.21 -10.92
N HIS A 35 -8.77 8.04 -11.23
CA HIS A 35 -8.17 7.74 -12.54
C HIS A 35 -7.12 8.76 -13.00
N SER A 36 -6.59 9.56 -12.07
CA SER A 36 -5.63 10.64 -12.31
C SER A 36 -4.54 10.58 -11.26
N GLU A 37 -3.30 10.37 -11.70
CA GLU A 37 -2.14 10.38 -10.82
C GLU A 37 -1.95 11.75 -10.17
N GLN A 38 -2.11 12.83 -10.94
CA GLN A 38 -1.94 14.20 -10.44
C GLN A 38 -2.95 14.51 -9.34
N GLU A 39 -4.24 14.25 -9.57
CA GLU A 39 -5.26 14.54 -8.55
C GLU A 39 -5.10 13.66 -7.32
N SER A 40 -4.60 12.43 -7.49
CA SER A 40 -4.34 11.51 -6.38
C SER A 40 -3.13 11.96 -5.55
N LYS A 41 -2.09 12.52 -6.17
CA LYS A 41 -0.96 13.13 -5.46
C LYS A 41 -1.44 14.27 -4.57
N ASP A 42 -2.29 15.14 -5.10
CA ASP A 42 -2.84 16.28 -4.36
C ASP A 42 -3.64 15.79 -3.14
N VAL A 43 -4.52 14.80 -3.33
CA VAL A 43 -5.30 14.21 -2.23
C VAL A 43 -4.39 13.63 -1.15
N VAL A 44 -3.38 12.85 -1.52
CA VAL A 44 -2.45 12.26 -0.56
C VAL A 44 -1.69 13.35 0.20
N GLN A 45 -1.19 14.37 -0.50
CA GLN A 45 -0.52 15.51 0.15
C GLN A 45 -1.44 16.21 1.15
N GLU A 46 -2.69 16.48 0.80
CA GLU A 46 -3.65 17.10 1.71
C GLU A 46 -3.94 16.24 2.95
N VAL A 47 -3.98 14.90 2.80
CA VAL A 47 -4.10 13.99 3.96
C VAL A 47 -2.89 14.13 4.88
N PHE A 48 -1.68 14.15 4.35
CA PHE A 48 -0.45 14.30 5.15
C PHE A 48 -0.33 15.69 5.81
N ILE A 49 -0.76 16.76 5.12
CA ILE A 49 -0.83 18.11 5.70
C ILE A 49 -1.83 18.12 6.86
N LYS A 50 -3.01 17.51 6.68
CA LYS A 50 -4.03 17.40 7.74
C LYS A 50 -3.52 16.58 8.93
N LEU A 51 -2.82 15.48 8.65
CA LEU A 51 -2.19 14.63 9.66
C LEU A 51 -1.18 15.42 10.52
N TRP A 52 -0.33 16.24 9.87
CA TRP A 52 0.62 17.13 10.54
C TRP A 52 -0.07 18.21 11.37
N ASN A 53 -1.03 18.92 10.78
CA ASN A 53 -1.70 20.06 11.43
C ASN A 53 -2.52 19.64 12.65
N LYS A 54 -3.18 18.48 12.60
CA LYS A 54 -3.98 17.96 13.71
C LYS A 54 -3.14 17.35 14.83
N LYS A 55 -1.82 17.20 14.66
CA LYS A 55 -0.90 16.60 15.63
C LYS A 55 -1.43 15.29 16.24
N LEU A 56 -2.03 14.45 15.38
CA LEU A 56 -2.76 13.26 15.81
C LEU A 56 -1.81 12.25 16.46
N GLU A 57 -2.35 11.53 17.44
CA GLU A 57 -1.69 10.40 18.08
C GLU A 57 -2.46 9.13 17.75
N PHE A 58 -1.72 8.07 17.42
CA PHE A 58 -2.28 6.76 17.08
C PHE A 58 -1.73 5.74 18.07
N THR A 59 -2.60 4.87 18.56
CA THR A 59 -2.23 3.85 19.56
C THR A 59 -1.25 2.84 18.98
N ASN A 60 -1.37 2.52 17.69
CA ASN A 60 -0.54 1.56 16.97
C ASN A 60 -0.52 1.84 15.46
N GLU A 61 0.29 1.07 14.72
CA GLU A 61 0.38 1.20 13.27
C GLU A 61 -0.98 0.97 12.57
N LEU A 62 -1.79 0.03 13.06
CA LEU A 62 -3.08 -0.30 12.47
C LEU A 62 -4.04 0.90 12.46
N THR A 63 -4.13 1.61 13.59
CA THR A 63 -5.01 2.79 13.72
C THR A 63 -4.55 3.96 12.85
N LEU A 64 -3.23 4.18 12.73
CA LEU A 64 -2.66 5.14 11.79
C LEU A 64 -3.02 4.78 10.34
N ARG A 65 -2.82 3.52 9.97
CA ARG A 65 -3.10 3.02 8.63
C ARG A 65 -4.59 3.19 8.29
N SER A 66 -5.48 2.76 9.17
CA SER A 66 -6.93 2.93 9.00
C SER A 66 -7.33 4.38 8.81
N TYR A 67 -6.73 5.30 9.56
CA TYR A 67 -6.95 6.73 9.38
C TYR A 67 -6.51 7.22 7.99
N LEU A 68 -5.32 6.83 7.53
CA LEU A 68 -4.76 7.26 6.26
C LEU A 68 -5.61 6.83 5.06
N TYR A 69 -5.94 5.54 4.97
CA TYR A 69 -6.75 5.02 3.85
C TYR A 69 -8.17 5.59 3.84
N THR A 70 -8.79 5.69 5.01
CA THR A 70 -10.13 6.29 5.14
C THR A 70 -10.11 7.76 4.73
N SER A 71 -9.09 8.51 5.15
CA SER A 71 -8.94 9.92 4.77
C SER A 71 -8.73 10.11 3.27
N VAL A 72 -7.94 9.25 2.63
CA VAL A 72 -7.73 9.28 1.17
C VAL A 72 -9.00 8.91 0.42
N LYS A 73 -9.65 7.79 0.78
CA LYS A 73 -10.94 7.36 0.18
C LYS A 73 -11.95 8.50 0.23
N ASN A 74 -12.15 9.08 1.41
CA ASN A 74 -13.17 10.11 1.61
C ASN A 74 -12.84 11.37 0.80
N LYS A 75 -11.58 11.80 0.74
CA LYS A 75 -11.19 12.92 -0.11
C LYS A 75 -11.38 12.65 -1.60
N CYS A 76 -11.05 11.45 -2.07
CA CYS A 76 -11.30 11.06 -3.46
C CYS A 76 -12.80 11.09 -3.76
N LEU A 77 -13.64 10.49 -2.90
CA LEU A 77 -15.10 10.50 -3.08
C LEU A 77 -15.68 11.91 -3.05
N ASN A 78 -15.25 12.76 -2.11
CA ASN A 78 -15.66 14.16 -2.05
C ASN A 78 -15.25 14.92 -3.32
N LYS A 79 -14.07 14.66 -3.86
CA LYS A 79 -13.59 15.31 -5.09
C LYS A 79 -14.42 14.86 -6.31
N LEU A 80 -14.75 13.58 -6.42
CA LEU A 80 -15.65 13.05 -7.45
C LEU A 80 -17.06 13.62 -7.32
N GLU A 81 -17.57 13.75 -6.10
CA GLU A 81 -18.86 14.37 -5.83
C GLU A 81 -18.83 15.86 -6.20
N GLN A 82 -17.78 16.59 -5.84
CA GLN A 82 -17.59 17.98 -6.24
C GLN A 82 -17.42 18.15 -7.75
N GLN A 83 -16.81 17.20 -8.46
CA GLN A 83 -16.75 17.21 -9.93
C GLN A 83 -18.16 17.03 -10.51
N LYS A 84 -18.93 16.05 -10.01
CA LYS A 84 -20.34 15.84 -10.40
C LYS A 84 -21.26 17.01 -10.04
N VAL A 85 -21.01 17.68 -8.92
CA VAL A 85 -21.77 18.86 -8.45
C VAL A 85 -21.27 20.14 -9.12
N LYS A 86 -20.01 20.24 -9.56
CA LYS A 86 -19.54 21.33 -10.44
C LYS A 86 -20.23 21.25 -11.81
N ASP A 87 -20.54 20.05 -12.27
CA ASP A 87 -21.38 19.84 -13.45
C ASP A 87 -22.87 20.17 -13.18
N ASN A 88 -23.32 20.30 -11.92
CA ASN A 88 -24.74 20.47 -11.55
C ASN A 88 -25.06 21.51 -10.43
N TYR A 89 -24.21 22.51 -10.20
CA TYR A 89 -24.33 23.55 -9.16
C TYR A 89 -24.22 23.10 -7.68
N ARG A 90 -23.18 23.65 -7.01
CA ARG A 90 -23.09 24.12 -5.61
C ARG A 90 -24.03 23.45 -4.57
N LYS A 91 -23.49 22.63 -3.64
CA LYS A 91 -23.95 22.56 -2.23
C LYS A 91 -23.03 21.76 -1.30
N ASP A 92 -23.23 22.02 0.00
CA ASP A 92 -22.30 21.95 1.12
C ASP A 92 -21.75 20.58 1.54
N THR A 93 -20.58 20.63 2.17
CA THR A 93 -19.81 19.49 2.67
C THR A 93 -20.04 19.26 4.16
N MET A 94 -20.60 18.10 4.52
CA MET A 94 -20.40 17.38 5.79
C MET A 94 -20.77 15.92 5.52
N LEU A 95 -19.96 14.91 5.87
CA LEU A 95 -19.92 14.35 7.23
C LEU A 95 -18.63 13.53 7.46
N ILE A 96 -18.22 13.53 8.73
CA ILE A 96 -17.21 12.66 9.34
C ILE A 96 -17.95 11.50 10.03
N GLU A 97 -17.26 10.36 10.15
CA GLU A 97 -17.56 9.16 10.96
C GLU A 97 -18.39 8.02 10.34
N ASN A 98 -17.89 6.79 10.59
CA ASN A 98 -18.49 5.47 10.41
C ASN A 98 -18.31 4.72 9.07
N ASP A 99 -17.06 4.41 8.67
CA ASP A 99 -16.82 3.36 7.67
C ASP A 99 -15.53 2.53 7.92
N ILE A 100 -15.21 2.29 9.19
CA ILE A 100 -14.00 1.57 9.63
C ILE A 100 -13.98 0.12 9.10
N SER A 101 -15.15 -0.52 8.98
CA SER A 101 -15.23 -1.96 8.67
C SER A 101 -14.94 -2.31 7.20
N ARG A 102 -15.39 -1.48 6.24
CA ARG A 102 -15.09 -1.68 4.79
C ARG A 102 -13.67 -1.24 4.42
N SER A 103 -13.14 -0.25 5.14
CA SER A 103 -11.74 0.18 5.00
C SER A 103 -10.78 -0.97 5.33
N ASN A 104 -11.08 -1.75 6.36
CA ASN A 104 -10.22 -2.85 6.83
C ASN A 104 -9.91 -3.91 5.76
N GLN A 105 -10.84 -4.31 4.89
CA GLN A 105 -10.56 -5.35 3.89
C GLN A 105 -9.57 -4.92 2.79
N ALA A 106 -9.73 -3.70 2.27
CA ALA A 106 -8.77 -3.14 1.30
C ALA A 106 -7.40 -2.95 1.95
N ILE A 107 -7.41 -2.48 3.20
CA ILE A 107 -6.26 -2.32 4.06
C ILE A 107 -5.53 -3.66 4.33
N TYR A 108 -6.25 -4.76 4.54
CA TYR A 108 -5.68 -6.10 4.72
C TYR A 108 -5.00 -6.60 3.46
N LYS A 109 -5.64 -6.42 2.29
CA LYS A 109 -5.07 -6.84 1.01
C LYS A 109 -3.77 -6.11 0.68
N GLU A 110 -3.70 -4.82 1.00
CA GLU A 110 -2.50 -4.02 0.77
C GLU A 110 -1.37 -4.37 1.73
N GLU A 111 -1.68 -4.72 2.99
CA GLU A 111 -0.69 -5.21 3.94
C GLU A 111 -0.10 -6.55 3.49
N ILE A 112 -0.94 -7.49 3.07
CA ILE A 112 -0.48 -8.78 2.55
C ILE A 112 0.42 -8.56 1.34
N THR A 113 0.05 -7.63 0.45
CA THR A 113 0.85 -7.31 -0.74
C THR A 113 2.20 -6.70 -0.37
N ARG A 114 2.22 -5.74 0.56
CA ARG A 114 3.44 -5.08 1.03
C ARG A 114 4.39 -6.05 1.73
N GLN A 115 3.86 -6.88 2.62
CA GLN A 115 4.67 -7.87 3.33
C GLN A 115 5.23 -8.93 2.36
N LEU A 116 4.43 -9.33 1.37
CA LEU A 116 4.88 -10.22 0.31
C LEU A 116 6.00 -9.59 -0.53
N ASP A 117 5.85 -8.32 -0.92
CA ASP A 117 6.89 -7.57 -1.64
C ASP A 117 8.18 -7.43 -0.83
N ALA A 118 8.07 -7.17 0.48
CA ALA A 118 9.20 -7.12 1.39
C ALA A 118 9.92 -8.47 1.47
N ALA A 119 9.19 -9.58 1.63
CA ALA A 119 9.76 -10.93 1.62
C ALA A 119 10.46 -11.25 0.29
N ILE A 120 9.84 -10.90 -0.84
CA ILE A 120 10.42 -11.08 -2.18
C ILE A 120 11.70 -10.25 -2.36
N SER A 121 11.77 -9.06 -1.75
CA SER A 121 12.96 -8.20 -1.83
C SER A 121 14.20 -8.78 -1.15
N GLN A 122 14.02 -9.69 -0.18
CA GLN A 122 15.11 -10.41 0.50
C GLN A 122 15.67 -11.58 -0.32
N LEU A 123 14.98 -11.99 -1.39
CA LEU A 123 15.45 -13.07 -2.25
C LEU A 123 16.65 -12.64 -3.10
N SER A 124 17.59 -13.56 -3.37
CA SER A 124 18.62 -13.36 -4.39
C SER A 124 17.98 -12.94 -5.73
N SER A 125 18.69 -12.14 -6.55
CA SER A 125 18.20 -11.62 -7.84
C SER A 125 17.50 -12.69 -8.69
N ARG A 126 18.15 -13.85 -8.84
CA ARG A 126 17.63 -14.99 -9.63
C ARG A 126 16.32 -15.58 -9.09
N LYS A 127 16.20 -15.73 -7.76
CA LYS A 127 14.95 -16.18 -7.09
C LYS A 127 13.83 -15.15 -7.28
N ARG A 128 14.17 -13.87 -7.12
CA ARG A 128 13.25 -12.74 -7.23
C ARG A 128 12.62 -12.63 -8.62
N ASP A 129 13.42 -12.75 -9.68
CA ASP A 129 12.94 -12.62 -11.06
C ASP A 129 11.97 -13.74 -11.43
N ILE A 130 12.28 -14.98 -11.03
CA ILE A 130 11.41 -16.14 -11.25
C ILE A 130 10.09 -15.98 -10.50
N ILE A 131 10.12 -15.54 -9.24
CA ILE A 131 8.89 -15.31 -8.46
C ILE A 131 8.07 -14.17 -9.05
N LYS A 132 8.68 -13.05 -9.46
CA LYS A 132 7.96 -11.94 -10.12
C LYS A 132 7.27 -12.37 -11.41
N LEU A 133 7.93 -13.17 -12.24
CA LEU A 133 7.32 -13.70 -13.47
C LEU A 133 6.19 -14.68 -13.16
N SER A 134 6.35 -15.52 -12.13
CA SER A 134 5.29 -16.42 -11.68
C SER A 134 4.07 -15.67 -11.13
N LEU A 135 4.26 -14.57 -10.42
CA LEU A 135 3.18 -13.74 -9.90
C LEU A 135 2.42 -13.01 -11.01
N LYS A 136 3.05 -12.80 -12.16
CA LYS A 136 2.40 -12.33 -13.40
C LYS A 136 1.62 -13.45 -14.13
N GLY A 137 1.57 -14.67 -13.57
CA GLY A 137 0.82 -15.79 -14.12
C GLY A 137 1.53 -16.60 -15.20
N LEU A 138 2.83 -16.40 -15.42
CA LEU A 138 3.57 -17.15 -16.44
C LEU A 138 3.81 -18.61 -15.99
N SER A 139 3.67 -19.54 -16.93
CA SER A 139 3.98 -20.96 -16.70
C SER A 139 5.48 -21.18 -16.52
N ASN A 140 5.85 -22.27 -15.86
CA ASN A 140 7.26 -22.58 -15.62
C ASN A 140 8.05 -22.77 -16.92
N ASP A 141 7.41 -23.30 -17.97
CA ASP A 141 8.00 -23.47 -19.30
C ASP A 141 8.28 -22.12 -19.97
N VAL A 142 7.33 -21.17 -19.89
CA VAL A 142 7.52 -19.81 -20.41
C VAL A 142 8.63 -19.07 -19.64
N ILE A 143 8.70 -19.25 -18.32
CA ILE A 143 9.76 -18.67 -17.49
C ILE A 143 11.14 -19.27 -17.85
N ALA A 144 11.20 -20.59 -18.05
CA ALA A 144 12.42 -21.31 -18.43
C ALA A 144 12.97 -20.79 -19.76
N THR A 145 12.11 -20.67 -20.78
CA THR A 145 12.46 -20.11 -22.09
C THR A 145 12.90 -18.65 -21.97
N ARG A 146 12.14 -17.81 -21.24
CA ARG A 146 12.43 -16.38 -21.10
C ARG A 146 13.75 -16.10 -20.42
N LEU A 147 14.11 -16.91 -19.43
CA LEU A 147 15.36 -16.76 -18.67
C LEU A 147 16.51 -17.61 -19.23
N ASN A 148 16.27 -18.35 -20.33
CA ASN A 148 17.21 -19.29 -20.94
C ASN A 148 17.83 -20.28 -19.93
N ILE A 149 16.98 -20.95 -19.15
CA ILE A 149 17.37 -21.94 -18.14
C ILE A 149 16.53 -23.20 -18.25
N LYS A 150 16.99 -24.31 -17.66
CA LYS A 150 16.24 -25.57 -17.66
C LYS A 150 14.95 -25.43 -16.83
N LEU A 151 13.87 -26.05 -17.29
CA LEU A 151 12.59 -26.13 -16.55
C LEU A 151 12.78 -26.62 -15.12
N GLN A 152 13.65 -27.62 -14.93
CA GLN A 152 13.96 -28.16 -13.61
C GLN A 152 14.58 -27.10 -12.69
N THR A 153 15.44 -26.24 -13.24
CA THR A 153 16.04 -25.11 -12.51
C THR A 153 14.97 -24.12 -12.06
N VAL A 154 13.96 -23.82 -12.88
CA VAL A 154 12.82 -22.98 -12.48
C VAL A 154 12.06 -23.58 -11.29
N LYS A 155 11.74 -24.89 -11.36
CA LYS A 155 11.02 -25.59 -10.29
C LYS A 155 11.80 -25.58 -8.98
N THR A 156 13.09 -25.90 -9.02
CA THR A 156 13.98 -25.89 -7.85
C THR A 156 14.08 -24.48 -7.24
N ILE A 157 14.31 -23.47 -8.07
CA ILE A 157 14.43 -22.09 -7.58
C ILE A 157 13.11 -21.58 -6.98
N LYS A 158 11.95 -21.93 -7.56
CA LYS A 158 10.64 -21.60 -6.98
C LYS A 158 10.46 -22.24 -5.61
N SER A 159 10.77 -23.52 -5.48
CA SER A 159 10.69 -24.24 -4.20
C SER A 159 11.54 -23.55 -3.12
N GLN A 160 12.80 -23.25 -3.41
CA GLN A 160 13.70 -22.54 -2.49
C GLN A 160 13.26 -21.10 -2.19
N ALA A 161 12.60 -20.43 -3.13
CA ALA A 161 12.08 -19.09 -2.93
C ALA A 161 10.84 -19.09 -2.03
N TYR A 162 9.94 -20.07 -2.18
CA TYR A 162 8.79 -20.24 -1.28
C TYR A 162 9.23 -20.58 0.14
N GLU A 163 10.24 -21.43 0.30
CA GLU A 163 10.83 -21.73 1.60
C GLU A 163 11.41 -20.49 2.27
N ALA A 164 12.21 -19.70 1.54
CA ALA A 164 12.76 -18.45 2.06
C ALA A 164 11.68 -17.42 2.44
N ILE A 165 10.61 -17.31 1.64
CA ILE A 165 9.45 -16.45 1.96
C ILE A 165 8.78 -16.96 3.24
N ARG A 166 8.58 -18.28 3.39
CA ARG A 166 7.98 -18.87 4.60
C ARG A 166 8.82 -18.58 5.84
N THR A 167 10.14 -18.78 5.77
CA THR A 167 11.07 -18.48 6.87
C THR A 167 11.05 -16.99 7.25
N TYR A 168 10.97 -16.10 6.26
CA TYR A 168 10.84 -14.66 6.52
C TYR A 168 9.61 -14.35 7.39
N PHE A 169 8.47 -14.94 7.07
CA PHE A 169 7.25 -14.77 7.86
C PHE A 169 7.28 -15.47 9.22
N SER A 170 7.99 -16.59 9.35
CA SER A 170 8.17 -17.28 10.63
C SER A 170 9.08 -16.52 11.60
N ASN A 171 10.06 -15.76 11.11
CA ASN A 171 10.99 -14.98 11.93
C ASN A 171 10.52 -13.55 12.25
N THR A 172 9.38 -13.12 11.68
CA THR A 172 8.82 -11.77 11.84
C THR A 172 7.57 -11.77 12.75
N ASN A 173 7.19 -12.93 13.30
CA ASN A 173 6.17 -13.10 14.37
C ASN A 173 6.85 -13.31 15.72
#